data_AF-A0A9C8WSV9-F1
#
_entry.id   AF-A0A9C8WSV9-F1
#
_cell.length_a   1.000
_cell.length_b   1.000
_cell.length_c   1.000
_cell.angle_alpha   90.00
_cell.angle_beta   90.00
_cell.angle_gamma   90.00
#
_symmetry.space_group_name_H-M   'P 1'
#
loop_
_entity.id
_entity.type
_entity.pdbx_description
1 polymer ?
#
loop_
_entity_poly.entity_id
_entity_poly.type
_entity_poly.pdbx_seq_one_letter_code
_entity_poly.pdbx_strand_id
1 'polypeptide(L)'
;MIKPGSIVEYIEGGKFFCALVTQDTGKRLRLLNQNGRELNMPQSRILLASKTRYSLDMSRSDQLQLLKIAFDNRSELSRTIDLAEIWELAVGEDQSSFPADFLAELHFGGELTDDRTAAFLRAVFTDRFYFKYKNGQVTVHTPEQVEQLRHQQEKEREKEALLDAGAKYLQALHQGGEVTAEDWQELPQVLEWIEEYVLFGGEAAQADLVRQLLKKAELVGPHDGYHLLVQAGVWQRDENLALLKAEQPVIFPDQCLQQAKEIREPSAEELLADPKRKDLRALDVFTIDAASTRDYDDALHVEDRGDIIRVGVHIADVGYFIRPGDPLFVESRERATSLYFPEGHIPMLPTSLSQGVCSLLKDRPRPAMSFLINLDRDANILNSSIVRSVIQVKRQLSYREVDEILEKDDGREQELHLLNRIRQQLLQQRVDNGALLLSLPDVNVDVRNRDNIRVRLSPVDTPARTLVSELMILANGVAASYLAGQEAPGLFRSQPPPRKRLLSGLKNSMQDIARQRRFLSRG
;
A
#
# COMPACT_ATOMS: atom_id res chain seq x y z
N MET A 1 -15.85 31.58 -52.50
CA MET A 1 -16.93 30.65 -52.93
C MET A 1 -16.33 29.68 -53.91
N ILE A 2 -16.35 28.38 -53.59
CA ILE A 2 -15.75 27.32 -54.42
C ILE A 2 -16.62 27.13 -55.65
N LYS A 3 -16.03 27.12 -56.85
CA LYS A 3 -16.78 27.02 -58.12
C LYS A 3 -16.35 25.78 -58.92
N PRO A 4 -17.21 25.27 -59.82
CA PRO A 4 -16.81 24.24 -60.76
C PRO A 4 -15.57 24.66 -61.56
N GLY A 5 -14.65 23.72 -61.78
CA GLY A 5 -13.36 23.95 -62.42
C GLY A 5 -12.21 24.31 -61.47
N SER A 6 -12.45 24.51 -60.17
CA SER A 6 -11.38 24.71 -59.16
C SER A 6 -10.78 23.37 -58.72
N ILE A 7 -9.46 23.34 -58.52
CA ILE A 7 -8.80 22.24 -57.78
C ILE A 7 -8.93 22.52 -56.29
N VAL A 8 -9.48 21.57 -55.54
CA VAL A 8 -9.64 21.64 -54.09
C VAL A 8 -8.78 20.59 -53.38
N GLU A 9 -8.48 20.87 -52.12
CA GLU A 9 -7.71 20.00 -51.26
C GLU A 9 -8.49 19.60 -50.01
N TYR A 10 -8.40 18.33 -49.62
CA TYR A 10 -9.04 17.81 -48.41
C TYR A 10 -8.19 16.71 -47.76
N ILE A 11 -8.45 16.44 -46.48
CA ILE A 11 -7.84 15.32 -45.75
C ILE A 11 -8.88 14.23 -45.51
N GLU A 12 -8.51 12.99 -45.79
CA GLU A 12 -9.29 11.79 -45.46
C GLU A 12 -8.34 10.73 -44.87
N GLY A 13 -8.61 10.26 -43.65
CA GLY A 13 -7.77 9.26 -42.96
C GLY A 13 -6.33 9.72 -42.70
N GLY A 14 -6.11 11.02 -42.47
CA GLY A 14 -4.77 11.60 -42.23
C GLY A 14 -3.93 11.79 -43.51
N LYS A 15 -4.47 11.53 -44.69
CA LYS A 15 -3.80 11.73 -45.99
C LYS A 15 -4.44 12.87 -46.77
N PHE A 16 -3.62 13.63 -47.50
CA PHE A 16 -4.07 14.70 -48.38
C PHE A 16 -4.56 14.16 -49.72
N PHE A 17 -5.54 14.85 -50.30
CA PHE A 17 -6.06 14.56 -51.63
C PHE A 17 -6.31 15.85 -52.40
N CYS A 18 -6.01 15.83 -53.70
CA CYS A 18 -6.35 16.88 -54.65
C CYS A 18 -7.54 16.42 -55.49
N ALA A 19 -8.55 17.26 -55.63
CA ALA A 19 -9.71 16.95 -56.44
C ALA A 19 -10.20 18.11 -57.29
N LEU A 20 -10.74 17.83 -58.46
CA LEU A 20 -11.35 18.82 -59.34
C LEU A 20 -12.84 18.93 -59.01
N VAL A 21 -13.34 20.16 -58.80
CA VAL A 21 -14.76 20.40 -58.56
C VAL A 21 -15.51 20.30 -59.87
N THR A 22 -16.32 19.26 -60.02
CA THR A 22 -17.12 19.02 -61.24
C THR A 22 -18.49 19.68 -61.16
N GLN A 23 -19.08 19.78 -59.96
CA GLN A 23 -20.38 20.42 -59.76
C GLN A 23 -20.50 21.03 -58.36
N ASP A 24 -21.12 22.21 -58.27
CA ASP A 24 -21.53 22.83 -57.01
C ASP A 24 -23.05 22.70 -56.83
N THR A 25 -23.48 22.13 -55.70
CA THR A 25 -24.89 21.95 -55.34
C THR A 25 -25.29 22.83 -54.15
N GLY A 26 -24.50 23.87 -53.85
CA GLY A 26 -24.69 24.78 -52.73
C GLY A 26 -23.96 24.28 -51.48
N LYS A 27 -24.57 23.39 -50.68
CA LYS A 27 -23.94 22.91 -49.44
C LYS A 27 -22.87 21.83 -49.66
N ARG A 28 -22.86 21.19 -50.83
CA ARG A 28 -21.96 20.09 -51.17
C ARG A 28 -21.38 20.24 -52.56
N LEU A 29 -20.19 19.68 -52.74
CA LEU A 29 -19.45 19.67 -54.00
C LEU A 29 -19.34 18.24 -54.51
N ARG A 30 -19.56 18.04 -55.81
CA ARG A 30 -19.11 16.84 -56.51
C ARG A 30 -17.68 17.06 -56.99
N LEU A 31 -16.82 16.09 -56.68
CA LEU A 31 -15.39 16.17 -56.85
C LEU A 31 -14.89 14.92 -57.59
N LEU A 32 -13.91 15.08 -58.47
CA LEU A 32 -13.10 13.98 -59.01
C LEU A 32 -11.72 14.06 -58.38
N ASN A 33 -11.30 13.07 -57.59
CA ASN A 33 -9.98 13.09 -56.95
C ASN A 33 -8.87 12.56 -57.86
N GLN A 34 -7.62 12.76 -57.43
CA GLN A 34 -6.42 12.36 -58.20
C GLN A 34 -6.32 10.84 -58.47
N ASN A 35 -7.08 10.01 -57.75
CA ASN A 35 -7.14 8.56 -57.92
C ASN A 35 -8.30 8.11 -58.83
N GLY A 36 -9.04 9.03 -59.46
CA GLY A 36 -10.14 8.70 -60.36
C GLY A 36 -11.49 8.46 -59.67
N ARG A 37 -11.58 8.68 -58.36
CA ARG A 37 -12.80 8.48 -57.57
C ARG A 37 -13.66 9.74 -57.58
N GLU A 38 -14.94 9.57 -57.88
CA GLU A 38 -15.94 10.61 -57.75
C GLU A 38 -16.51 10.63 -56.33
N LEU A 39 -16.60 11.82 -55.75
CA LEU A 39 -16.95 12.05 -54.35
C LEU A 39 -17.98 13.16 -54.25
N ASN A 40 -18.85 13.08 -53.25
CA ASN A 40 -19.75 14.16 -52.89
C ASN A 40 -19.43 14.58 -51.45
N MET A 41 -18.92 15.78 -51.23
CA MET A 41 -18.39 16.23 -49.93
C MET A 41 -18.97 17.59 -49.50
N PRO A 42 -19.25 17.82 -48.21
CA PRO A 42 -19.61 19.15 -47.71
C PRO A 42 -18.48 20.16 -47.95
N GLN A 43 -18.82 21.41 -48.29
CA GLN A 43 -17.82 22.47 -48.48
C GLN A 43 -16.93 22.69 -47.25
N SER A 44 -17.45 22.42 -46.04
CA SER A 44 -16.72 22.56 -44.77
C SER A 44 -15.55 21.59 -44.58
N ARG A 45 -15.42 20.55 -45.42
CA ARG A 45 -14.29 19.61 -45.40
C ARG A 45 -13.17 19.99 -46.36
N ILE A 46 -13.37 21.03 -47.17
CA ILE A 46 -12.35 21.54 -48.08
C ILE A 46 -11.39 22.43 -47.29
N LEU A 47 -10.09 22.15 -47.41
CA LEU A 47 -9.02 22.90 -46.77
C LEU A 47 -8.65 24.13 -47.59
N LEU A 48 -8.47 23.94 -48.90
CA LEU A 48 -8.11 24.99 -49.83
C LEU A 48 -8.82 24.77 -51.16
N ALA A 49 -9.18 25.86 -51.83
CA ALA A 49 -9.68 25.86 -53.19
C ALA A 49 -8.82 26.80 -54.04
N SER A 50 -8.27 26.26 -55.13
CA SER A 50 -7.47 27.00 -56.11
C SER A 50 -8.29 28.11 -56.75
N LYS A 51 -7.67 29.30 -56.87
CA LYS A 51 -8.22 30.47 -57.56
C LYS A 51 -8.23 30.25 -59.07
N THR A 52 -7.28 29.45 -59.57
CA THR A 52 -7.20 29.02 -60.97
C THR A 52 -8.39 28.15 -61.35
N ARG A 53 -8.98 28.41 -62.53
CA ARG A 53 -10.08 27.61 -63.08
C ARG A 53 -9.61 26.84 -64.28
N TYR A 54 -9.87 25.53 -64.24
CA TYR A 54 -9.60 24.62 -65.32
C TYR A 54 -10.88 24.31 -66.07
N SER A 55 -10.77 24.09 -67.39
CA SER A 55 -11.91 23.70 -68.21
C SER A 55 -12.39 22.30 -67.81
N LEU A 56 -13.70 22.14 -67.69
CA LEU A 56 -14.32 20.84 -67.44
C LEU A 56 -14.46 20.00 -68.72
N ASP A 57 -14.21 20.59 -69.89
CA ASP A 57 -14.27 19.91 -71.21
C ASP A 57 -13.03 19.06 -71.51
N MET A 58 -12.06 19.04 -70.59
CA MET A 58 -10.88 18.18 -70.66
C MET A 58 -11.25 16.69 -70.60
N SER A 59 -10.47 15.84 -71.28
CA SER A 59 -10.65 14.40 -71.14
C SER A 59 -10.42 13.95 -69.69
N ARG A 60 -11.08 12.87 -69.26
CA ARG A 60 -10.90 12.32 -67.90
C ARG A 60 -9.43 12.00 -67.61
N SER A 61 -8.68 11.59 -68.64
CA SER A 61 -7.23 11.33 -68.53
C SER A 61 -6.46 12.60 -68.19
N ASP A 62 -6.74 13.70 -68.91
CA ASP A 62 -6.06 14.98 -68.68
C ASP A 62 -6.42 15.58 -67.32
N GLN A 63 -7.67 15.42 -66.87
CA GLN A 63 -8.10 15.86 -65.54
C GLN A 63 -7.34 15.12 -64.43
N LEU A 64 -7.12 13.81 -64.58
CA LEU A 64 -6.37 13.02 -63.61
C LEU A 64 -4.87 13.35 -63.63
N GLN A 65 -4.30 13.55 -64.81
CA GLN A 65 -2.91 13.98 -64.95
C GLN A 65 -2.68 15.34 -64.29
N LEU A 66 -3.58 16.29 -64.50
CA LEU A 66 -3.56 17.61 -63.86
C LEU A 66 -3.57 17.50 -62.32
N LEU A 67 -4.48 16.69 -61.76
CA LEU A 67 -4.60 16.50 -60.31
C LEU A 67 -3.39 15.79 -59.70
N LYS A 68 -2.80 14.85 -60.44
CA LYS A 68 -1.59 14.14 -60.00
C LYS A 68 -0.39 15.07 -59.98
N ILE A 69 -0.18 15.85 -61.04
CA ILE A 69 0.86 16.89 -61.09
C ILE A 69 0.71 17.88 -59.94
N ALA A 70 -0.51 18.39 -59.71
CA ALA A 70 -0.78 19.30 -58.60
C ALA A 70 -0.50 18.65 -57.24
N PHE A 71 -0.88 17.38 -57.05
CA PHE A 71 -0.63 16.66 -55.80
C PHE A 71 0.86 16.43 -55.54
N ASP A 72 1.60 16.00 -56.56
CA ASP A 72 3.04 15.70 -56.45
C ASP A 72 3.82 17.00 -56.21
N ASN A 73 3.55 18.06 -57.00
CA ASN A 73 4.17 19.38 -56.83
C ASN A 73 3.96 19.94 -55.42
N ARG A 74 2.72 19.93 -54.92
CA ARG A 74 2.41 20.38 -53.55
C ARG A 74 3.08 19.53 -52.47
N SER A 75 3.28 18.23 -52.71
CA SER A 75 3.96 17.33 -51.78
C SER A 75 5.46 17.64 -51.71
N GLU A 76 6.08 17.83 -52.86
CA GLU A 76 7.50 18.19 -52.95
C GLU A 76 7.76 19.55 -52.33
N LEU A 77 6.96 20.57 -52.69
CA LEU A 77 7.05 21.91 -52.11
C LEU A 77 6.83 21.88 -50.59
N SER A 78 5.92 21.05 -50.06
CA SER A 78 5.68 21.02 -48.61
C SER A 78 6.89 20.55 -47.80
N ARG A 79 7.80 19.76 -48.41
CA ARG A 79 9.02 19.26 -47.75
C ARG A 79 10.15 20.30 -47.71
N THR A 80 10.08 21.35 -48.52
CA THR A 80 11.09 22.42 -48.55
C THR A 80 10.80 23.53 -47.54
N ILE A 81 9.64 23.48 -46.87
CA ILE A 81 9.16 24.53 -45.96
C ILE A 81 9.77 24.35 -44.58
N ASP A 82 10.51 25.36 -44.13
CA ASP A 82 10.97 25.46 -42.74
C ASP A 82 9.94 26.23 -41.91
N LEU A 83 9.15 25.52 -41.11
CA LEU A 83 8.14 26.12 -40.26
C LEU A 83 8.74 26.93 -39.09
N ALA A 84 9.97 26.64 -38.65
CA ALA A 84 10.61 27.36 -37.57
C ALA A 84 10.98 28.79 -38.00
N GLU A 85 11.57 28.92 -39.20
CA GLU A 85 11.91 30.23 -39.78
C GLU A 85 10.66 31.11 -39.99
N ILE A 86 9.58 30.52 -40.52
CA ILE A 86 8.30 31.24 -40.71
C ILE A 86 7.71 31.65 -39.36
N TRP A 87 7.87 30.81 -38.33
CA TRP A 87 7.38 31.09 -36.99
C TRP A 87 8.14 32.24 -36.33
N GLU A 88 9.46 32.28 -36.44
CA GLU A 88 10.30 33.38 -35.93
C GLU A 88 9.92 34.72 -36.57
N LEU A 89 9.61 34.73 -37.87
CA LEU A 89 9.14 35.93 -38.57
C LEU A 89 7.72 36.34 -38.14
N ALA A 90 6.83 35.38 -37.95
CA ALA A 90 5.42 35.65 -37.66
C ALA A 90 5.13 35.98 -36.18
N VAL A 91 5.99 35.56 -35.25
CA VAL A 91 5.79 35.79 -33.80
C VAL A 91 6.08 37.23 -33.36
N GLY A 92 6.82 37.99 -34.16
CA GLY A 92 7.16 39.40 -33.91
C GLY A 92 6.08 40.41 -34.33
N GLU A 93 4.98 39.93 -34.93
CA GLU A 93 3.87 40.75 -35.43
C GLU A 93 2.77 40.92 -34.37
N ASP A 94 2.04 42.04 -34.41
CA ASP A 94 0.96 42.35 -33.44
C ASP A 94 -0.26 41.41 -33.55
N GLN A 95 -0.35 40.60 -34.62
CA GLN A 95 -1.44 39.66 -34.88
C GLN A 95 -0.97 38.22 -34.69
N SER A 96 -1.79 37.37 -34.06
CA SER A 96 -1.44 35.95 -33.82
C SER A 96 -2.05 34.97 -34.82
N SER A 97 -2.85 35.45 -35.78
CA SER A 97 -3.58 34.61 -36.72
C SER A 97 -3.54 35.20 -38.12
N PHE A 98 -3.00 34.44 -39.06
CA PHE A 98 -2.73 34.91 -40.41
C PHE A 98 -3.48 34.06 -41.44
N PRO A 99 -3.86 34.65 -42.58
CA PRO A 99 -4.22 33.87 -43.75
C PRO A 99 -3.04 32.96 -44.17
N ALA A 100 -3.32 31.74 -44.59
CA ALA A 100 -2.28 30.82 -45.07
C ALA A 100 -1.47 31.39 -46.25
N ASP A 101 -2.12 32.20 -47.09
CA ASP A 101 -1.48 32.89 -48.21
C ASP A 101 -0.33 33.81 -47.75
N PHE A 102 -0.53 34.53 -46.64
CA PHE A 102 0.44 35.50 -46.11
C PHE A 102 1.70 34.80 -45.59
N LEU A 103 1.53 33.75 -44.77
CA LEU A 103 2.65 32.98 -44.23
C LEU A 103 3.38 32.16 -45.31
N ALA A 104 2.67 31.71 -46.34
CA ALA A 104 3.30 31.05 -47.49
C ALA A 104 4.15 32.03 -48.32
N GLU A 105 3.72 33.29 -48.45
CA GLU A 105 4.46 34.34 -49.15
C GLU A 105 5.79 34.68 -48.45
N LEU A 106 5.78 34.74 -47.12
CA LEU A 106 6.95 34.96 -46.27
C LEU A 106 8.10 33.96 -46.55
N HIS A 107 7.78 32.71 -46.87
CA HIS A 107 8.78 31.68 -47.17
C HIS A 107 9.18 31.62 -48.64
N PHE A 108 8.20 31.58 -49.56
CA PHE A 108 8.51 31.30 -50.97
C PHE A 108 9.01 32.53 -51.76
N GLY A 109 8.69 33.74 -51.30
CA GLY A 109 9.00 34.99 -52.01
C GLY A 109 8.30 35.11 -53.38
N GLY A 110 7.93 36.35 -53.74
CA GLY A 110 7.33 36.66 -55.05
C GLY A 110 5.89 36.18 -55.23
N GLU A 111 5.44 35.97 -56.48
CA GLU A 111 4.04 35.64 -56.77
C GLU A 111 3.60 34.33 -56.12
N LEU A 112 2.54 34.43 -55.30
CA LEU A 112 1.95 33.32 -54.60
C LEU A 112 1.04 32.51 -55.54
N THR A 113 1.39 31.23 -55.76
CA THR A 113 0.57 30.29 -56.51
C THR A 113 -0.29 29.45 -55.56
N ASP A 114 -1.43 28.95 -56.07
CA ASP A 114 -2.32 28.07 -55.29
C ASP A 114 -1.59 26.83 -54.74
N ASP A 115 -0.56 26.34 -55.44
CA ASP A 115 0.24 25.19 -55.02
C ASP A 115 1.19 25.52 -53.86
N ARG A 116 1.73 26.74 -53.79
CA ARG A 116 2.57 27.21 -52.68
C ARG A 116 1.77 27.36 -51.37
N THR A 117 0.58 27.95 -51.43
CA THR A 117 -0.34 28.01 -50.26
C THR A 117 -0.72 26.60 -49.79
N ALA A 118 -1.06 25.72 -50.73
CA ALA A 118 -1.42 24.35 -50.41
C ALA A 118 -0.27 23.58 -49.75
N ALA A 119 0.95 23.74 -50.28
CA ALA A 119 2.16 23.15 -49.71
C ALA A 119 2.42 23.63 -48.27
N PHE A 120 2.26 24.93 -47.99
CA PHE A 120 2.38 25.48 -46.63
C PHE A 120 1.35 24.89 -45.66
N LEU A 121 0.08 24.80 -46.08
CA LEU A 121 -0.93 24.15 -45.26
C LEU A 121 -0.61 22.68 -45.01
N ARG A 122 -0.07 21.94 -45.99
CA ARG A 122 0.38 20.55 -45.78
C ARG A 122 1.46 20.47 -44.70
N ALA A 123 2.44 21.36 -44.72
CA ALA A 123 3.48 21.42 -43.71
C ALA A 123 2.89 21.67 -42.32
N VAL A 124 2.07 22.71 -42.14
CA VAL A 124 1.39 23.05 -40.86
C VAL A 124 0.51 21.93 -40.33
N PHE A 125 -0.16 21.17 -41.20
CA PHE A 125 -1.01 20.06 -40.78
C PHE A 125 -0.21 18.81 -40.40
N THR A 126 0.97 18.64 -40.99
CA THR A 126 1.89 17.53 -40.73
C THR A 126 2.68 17.78 -39.45
N ASP A 127 3.16 19.00 -39.25
CA ASP A 127 3.86 19.45 -38.06
C ASP A 127 3.14 20.66 -37.45
N ARG A 128 2.48 20.41 -36.31
CA ARG A 128 1.71 21.40 -35.57
C ARG A 128 2.51 22.07 -34.46
N PHE A 129 3.82 21.87 -34.41
CA PHE A 129 4.66 22.36 -33.32
C PHE A 129 4.64 23.89 -33.21
N TYR A 130 4.71 24.57 -34.35
CA TYR A 130 4.74 26.05 -34.42
C TYR A 130 3.39 26.69 -34.72
N PHE A 131 2.47 25.96 -35.36
CA PHE A 131 1.26 26.52 -35.93
C PHE A 131 0.02 25.64 -35.70
N LYS A 132 -1.13 26.30 -35.59
CA LYS A 132 -2.44 25.66 -35.48
C LYS A 132 -3.38 26.21 -36.54
N TYR A 133 -3.95 25.33 -37.35
CA TYR A 133 -4.97 25.72 -38.31
C TYR A 133 -6.38 25.68 -37.70
N LYS A 134 -7.12 26.80 -37.74
CA LYS A 134 -8.51 26.88 -37.28
C LYS A 134 -9.29 27.91 -38.12
N ASN A 135 -10.49 27.53 -38.56
CA ASN A 135 -11.43 28.41 -39.29
C ASN A 135 -10.85 29.13 -40.52
N GLY A 136 -9.95 28.48 -41.27
CA GLY A 136 -9.36 29.10 -42.47
C GLY A 136 -8.18 30.02 -42.19
N GLN A 137 -7.73 30.11 -40.93
CA GLN A 137 -6.55 30.85 -40.54
C GLN A 137 -5.53 29.96 -39.84
N VAL A 138 -4.27 30.35 -39.95
CA VAL A 138 -3.13 29.73 -39.28
C VAL A 138 -2.77 30.60 -38.09
N THR A 139 -3.03 30.08 -36.89
CA THR A 139 -2.66 30.71 -35.63
C THR A 139 -1.23 30.31 -35.28
N VAL A 140 -0.39 31.29 -34.99
CA VAL A 140 1.00 31.13 -34.57
C VAL A 140 1.02 30.81 -33.09
N HIS A 141 1.78 29.79 -32.67
CA HIS A 141 1.98 29.52 -31.26
C HIS A 141 2.84 30.61 -30.62
N THR A 142 2.54 31.02 -29.38
CA THR A 142 3.40 31.98 -28.67
C THR A 142 4.74 31.34 -28.29
N PRO A 143 5.81 32.11 -28.01
CA PRO A 143 7.08 31.56 -27.52
C PRO A 143 6.88 30.66 -26.30
N GLU A 144 5.98 31.02 -25.38
CA GLU A 144 5.68 30.19 -24.21
C GLU A 144 5.01 28.87 -24.59
N GLN A 145 4.14 28.86 -25.60
CA GLN A 145 3.49 27.64 -26.09
C GLN A 145 4.48 26.72 -26.79
N VAL A 146 5.38 27.28 -27.61
CA VAL A 146 6.45 26.52 -28.26
C VAL A 146 7.42 25.94 -27.23
N GLU A 147 7.78 26.70 -26.19
CA GLU A 147 8.62 26.21 -25.10
C GLU A 147 7.93 25.09 -24.30
N GLN A 148 6.63 25.22 -24.01
CA GLN A 148 5.84 24.16 -23.40
C GLN A 148 5.80 22.89 -24.26
N LEU A 149 5.59 23.01 -25.57
CA LEU A 149 5.58 21.89 -26.51
C LEU A 149 6.97 21.25 -26.61
N ARG A 150 8.04 22.05 -26.61
CA ARG A 150 9.42 21.57 -26.60
C ARG A 150 9.71 20.74 -25.35
N HIS A 151 9.40 21.29 -24.18
CA HIS A 151 9.59 20.60 -22.91
C HIS A 151 8.70 19.34 -22.80
N GLN A 152 7.48 19.36 -23.37
CA GLN A 152 6.66 18.15 -23.47
C GLN A 152 7.29 17.08 -24.36
N GLN A 153 7.77 17.45 -25.56
CA GLN A 153 8.45 16.51 -26.46
C GLN A 153 9.74 15.96 -25.85
N GLU A 154 10.50 16.80 -25.14
CA GLU A 154 11.70 16.38 -24.43
C GLU A 154 11.37 15.36 -23.35
N LYS A 155 10.36 15.62 -22.51
CA LYS A 155 9.86 14.67 -21.52
C LYS A 155 9.34 13.36 -22.13
N GLU A 156 8.62 13.44 -23.24
CA GLU A 156 8.15 12.24 -23.96
C GLU A 156 9.34 11.44 -24.51
N ARG A 157 10.38 12.11 -25.00
CA ARG A 157 11.61 11.46 -25.50
C ARG A 157 12.42 10.84 -24.37
N GLU A 158 12.58 11.54 -23.25
CA GLU A 158 13.22 11.02 -22.03
C GLU A 158 12.47 9.79 -21.51
N LYS A 159 11.14 9.87 -21.45
CA LYS A 159 10.30 8.75 -21.04
C LYS A 159 10.45 7.55 -21.98
N GLU A 160 10.43 7.76 -23.29
CA GLU A 160 10.59 6.67 -24.26
C GLU A 160 11.99 6.04 -24.17
N ALA A 161 13.03 6.87 -24.02
CA ALA A 161 14.40 6.41 -23.81
C ALA A 161 14.54 5.59 -22.53
N LEU A 162 13.91 6.02 -21.44
CA LEU A 162 13.85 5.28 -20.18
C LEU A 162 13.13 3.93 -20.35
N LEU A 163 12.02 3.91 -21.09
CA LEU A 163 11.28 2.67 -21.38
C LEU A 163 12.11 1.69 -22.24
N ASP A 164 12.82 2.19 -23.24
CA ASP A 164 13.72 1.38 -24.09
C ASP A 164 14.88 0.79 -23.30
N ALA A 165 15.62 1.65 -22.57
CA ALA A 165 16.74 1.23 -21.74
C ALA A 165 16.28 0.27 -20.63
N GLY A 166 15.22 0.65 -19.90
CA GLY A 166 14.70 -0.14 -18.80
C GLY A 166 14.18 -1.50 -19.24
N ALA A 167 13.50 -1.60 -20.38
CA ALA A 167 13.05 -2.89 -20.90
C ALA A 167 14.22 -3.85 -21.14
N LYS A 168 15.31 -3.35 -21.74
CA LYS A 168 16.53 -4.13 -21.98
C LYS A 168 17.18 -4.62 -20.68
N TYR A 169 17.37 -3.72 -19.71
CA TYR A 169 18.04 -4.05 -18.46
C TYR A 169 17.19 -4.96 -17.56
N LEU A 170 15.88 -4.72 -17.46
CA LEU A 170 15.00 -5.61 -16.71
C LEU A 170 14.90 -7.00 -17.32
N GLN A 171 14.91 -7.11 -18.65
CA GLN A 171 14.93 -8.43 -19.30
C GLN A 171 16.23 -9.18 -19.00
N ALA A 172 17.38 -8.50 -19.04
CA ALA A 172 18.66 -9.09 -18.66
C ALA A 172 18.67 -9.55 -17.20
N LEU A 173 18.14 -8.73 -16.30
CA LEU A 173 18.01 -9.05 -14.87
C LEU A 173 17.09 -10.25 -14.63
N HIS A 174 15.94 -10.31 -15.33
CA HIS A 174 15.02 -11.44 -15.24
C HIS A 174 15.65 -12.76 -15.70
N GLN A 175 16.55 -12.71 -16.68
CA GLN A 175 17.31 -13.87 -17.17
C GLN A 175 18.48 -14.27 -16.25
N GLY A 176 18.67 -13.58 -15.12
CA GLY A 176 19.73 -13.85 -14.14
C GLY A 176 21.05 -13.15 -14.43
N GLY A 177 21.05 -12.11 -15.28
CA GLY A 177 22.21 -11.25 -15.47
C GLY A 177 22.38 -10.27 -14.30
N GLU A 178 23.63 -9.94 -13.95
CA GLU A 178 23.92 -8.87 -13.00
C GLU A 178 23.82 -7.51 -13.73
N VAL A 179 22.96 -6.63 -13.22
CA VAL A 179 22.84 -5.24 -13.68
C VAL A 179 23.01 -4.34 -12.48
N THR A 180 23.94 -3.40 -12.55
CA THR A 180 24.27 -2.49 -11.46
C THR A 180 23.85 -1.05 -11.79
N ALA A 181 23.88 -0.17 -10.78
CA ALA A 181 23.65 1.26 -10.98
C ALA A 181 24.73 1.93 -11.86
N GLU A 182 25.89 1.29 -12.04
CA GLU A 182 26.92 1.75 -12.98
C GLU A 182 26.52 1.47 -14.44
N ASP A 183 25.83 0.34 -14.67
CA ASP A 183 25.33 -0.05 -16.00
C ASP A 183 24.11 0.79 -16.41
N TRP A 184 23.29 1.18 -15.43
CA TRP A 184 22.09 1.98 -15.63
C TRP A 184 21.77 2.82 -14.39
N GLN A 185 21.97 4.14 -14.48
CA GLN A 185 21.87 5.05 -13.34
C GLN A 185 20.45 5.14 -12.75
N GLU A 186 19.43 4.94 -13.58
CA GLU A 186 18.03 4.99 -13.17
C GLU A 186 17.53 3.69 -12.52
N LEU A 187 18.34 2.62 -12.51
CA LEU A 187 17.96 1.32 -11.96
C LEU A 187 17.40 1.40 -10.52
N PRO A 188 18.05 2.08 -9.55
CA PRO A 188 17.52 2.13 -8.18
C PRO A 188 16.13 2.75 -8.10
N GLN A 189 15.91 3.84 -8.83
CA GLN A 189 14.63 4.55 -8.87
C GLN A 189 13.53 3.71 -9.54
N VAL A 190 13.87 2.97 -10.59
CA VAL A 190 12.92 2.08 -11.29
C VAL A 190 12.57 0.88 -10.41
N LEU A 191 13.52 0.32 -9.67
CA LEU A 191 13.25 -0.76 -8.71
C LEU A 191 12.30 -0.30 -7.60
N GLU A 192 12.47 0.92 -7.08
CA GLU A 192 11.53 1.53 -6.12
C GLU A 192 10.11 1.65 -6.70
N TRP A 193 9.96 2.12 -7.94
CA TRP A 193 8.64 2.17 -8.58
C TRP A 193 8.03 0.78 -8.80
N ILE A 194 8.84 -0.23 -9.12
CA ILE A 194 8.38 -1.61 -9.26
C ILE A 194 7.94 -2.16 -7.90
N GLU A 195 8.68 -1.87 -6.82
CA GLU A 195 8.31 -2.21 -5.45
C GLU A 195 6.95 -1.61 -5.09
N GLU A 196 6.75 -0.31 -5.25
CA GLU A 196 5.45 0.34 -5.02
C GLU A 196 4.34 -0.30 -5.86
N TYR A 197 4.61 -0.58 -7.14
CA TYR A 197 3.62 -1.20 -8.03
C TYR A 197 3.26 -2.63 -7.62
N VAL A 198 4.21 -3.43 -7.13
CA VAL A 198 3.92 -4.79 -6.65
C VAL A 198 3.15 -4.75 -5.33
N LEU A 199 3.42 -3.77 -4.47
CA LEU A 199 2.74 -3.60 -3.18
C LEU A 199 1.32 -3.03 -3.34
N PHE A 200 1.14 -2.00 -4.16
CA PHE A 200 -0.10 -1.22 -4.22
C PHE A 200 -0.83 -1.28 -5.58
N GLY A 201 -0.23 -1.93 -6.58
CA GLY A 201 -0.85 -2.10 -7.89
C GLY A 201 -1.14 -0.76 -8.57
N GLY A 202 -2.41 -0.52 -8.89
CA GLY A 202 -2.84 0.70 -9.58
C GLY A 202 -2.81 1.97 -8.72
N GLU A 203 -2.63 1.85 -7.40
CA GLU A 203 -2.53 3.00 -6.48
C GLU A 203 -1.11 3.58 -6.38
N ALA A 204 -0.11 2.88 -6.92
CA ALA A 204 1.28 3.35 -6.95
C ALA A 204 1.45 4.60 -7.82
N ALA A 205 2.33 5.53 -7.42
CA ALA A 205 2.49 6.83 -8.08
C ALA A 205 2.89 6.71 -9.56
N GLN A 206 3.72 5.72 -9.89
CA GLN A 206 4.22 5.46 -11.24
C GLN A 206 3.64 4.18 -11.88
N ALA A 207 2.44 3.75 -11.46
CA ALA A 207 1.85 2.49 -11.90
C ALA A 207 1.75 2.33 -13.43
N ASP A 208 1.37 3.39 -14.15
CA ASP A 208 1.27 3.37 -15.62
C ASP A 208 2.63 3.25 -16.32
N LEU A 209 3.66 3.92 -15.77
CA LEU A 209 5.01 3.85 -16.29
C LEU A 209 5.60 2.44 -16.08
N VAL A 210 5.48 1.89 -14.86
CA VAL A 210 5.93 0.53 -14.54
C VAL A 210 5.22 -0.50 -15.41
N ARG A 211 3.90 -0.37 -15.61
CA ARG A 211 3.15 -1.27 -16.49
C ARG A 211 3.64 -1.21 -17.94
N GLN A 212 3.94 -0.02 -18.46
CA GLN A 212 4.51 0.16 -19.80
C GLN A 212 5.89 -0.49 -19.90
N LEU A 213 6.72 -0.29 -18.88
CA LEU A 213 8.09 -0.79 -18.81
C LEU A 213 8.13 -2.33 -18.74
N LEU A 214 7.36 -2.93 -17.84
CA LEU A 214 7.21 -4.39 -17.74
C LEU A 214 6.66 -5.00 -19.02
N LYS A 215 5.65 -4.38 -19.64
CA LYS A 215 5.11 -4.83 -20.92
C LYS A 215 6.16 -4.80 -22.03
N LYS A 216 6.97 -3.74 -22.09
CA LYS A 216 8.03 -3.58 -23.10
C LYS A 216 9.19 -4.55 -22.86
N ALA A 217 9.44 -4.93 -21.60
CA ALA A 217 10.36 -5.99 -21.21
C ALA A 217 9.82 -7.42 -21.44
N GLU A 218 8.59 -7.56 -21.95
CA GLU A 218 7.87 -8.83 -22.12
C GLU A 218 7.55 -9.56 -20.80
N LEU A 219 7.50 -8.82 -19.69
CA LEU A 219 7.24 -9.31 -18.33
C LEU A 219 5.79 -9.02 -17.92
N VAL A 220 4.87 -9.82 -18.43
CA VAL A 220 3.41 -9.63 -18.27
C VAL A 220 2.77 -10.57 -17.25
N GLY A 221 3.56 -11.43 -16.61
CA GLY A 221 3.13 -12.36 -15.57
C GLY A 221 2.72 -11.64 -14.28
N PRO A 222 1.81 -12.23 -13.49
CA PRO A 222 1.29 -11.61 -12.26
C PRO A 222 2.35 -11.42 -11.16
N HIS A 223 3.49 -12.13 -11.25
CA HIS A 223 4.56 -12.09 -10.25
C HIS A 223 5.91 -11.65 -10.82
N ASP A 224 5.96 -11.18 -12.07
CA ASP A 224 7.23 -10.87 -12.71
C ASP A 224 7.95 -9.71 -12.01
N GLY A 225 7.20 -8.68 -11.56
CA GLY A 225 7.74 -7.60 -10.74
C GLY A 225 8.35 -8.09 -9.42
N TYR A 226 7.71 -9.05 -8.76
CA TYR A 226 8.25 -9.68 -7.55
C TYR A 226 9.55 -10.43 -7.86
N HIS A 227 9.56 -11.26 -8.90
CA HIS A 227 10.74 -12.02 -9.29
C HIS A 227 11.90 -11.10 -9.71
N LEU A 228 11.61 -9.98 -10.39
CA LEU A 228 12.61 -8.96 -10.70
C LEU A 228 13.27 -8.40 -9.44
N LEU A 229 12.47 -8.00 -8.44
CA LEU A 229 12.99 -7.46 -7.18
C LEU A 229 13.84 -8.49 -6.41
N VAL A 230 13.46 -9.77 -6.49
CA VAL A 230 14.26 -10.86 -5.92
C VAL A 230 15.58 -11.04 -6.67
N GLN A 231 15.57 -11.02 -8.00
CA GLN A 231 16.80 -11.12 -8.81
C GLN A 231 17.70 -9.88 -8.66
N ALA A 232 17.10 -8.72 -8.47
CA ALA A 232 17.80 -7.47 -8.17
C ALA A 232 18.48 -7.47 -6.79
N GLY A 233 18.16 -8.45 -5.92
CA GLY A 233 18.60 -8.48 -4.54
C GLY A 233 17.92 -7.43 -3.64
N VAL A 234 16.86 -6.76 -4.13
CA VAL A 234 16.06 -5.82 -3.33
C VAL A 234 15.22 -6.59 -2.31
N TRP A 235 14.61 -7.69 -2.75
CA TRP A 235 13.78 -8.54 -1.91
C TRP A 235 14.37 -9.93 -1.76
N GLN A 236 14.02 -10.59 -0.65
CA GLN A 236 14.29 -12.01 -0.50
C GLN A 236 13.19 -12.84 -1.19
N ARG A 237 13.49 -14.10 -1.49
CA ARG A 237 12.53 -15.03 -2.13
C ARG A 237 11.24 -15.19 -1.33
N ASP A 238 11.30 -15.02 -0.02
CA ASP A 238 10.26 -15.16 0.99
C ASP A 238 9.88 -13.82 1.63
N GLU A 239 10.04 -12.71 0.90
CA GLU A 239 9.73 -11.37 1.39
C GLU A 239 8.28 -11.23 1.88
N ASN A 240 8.09 -10.62 3.04
CA ASN A 240 6.77 -10.48 3.64
C ASN A 240 6.03 -9.26 3.07
N LEU A 241 5.40 -9.46 1.90
CA LEU A 241 4.66 -8.39 1.21
C LEU A 241 3.52 -7.82 2.05
N ALA A 242 2.90 -8.62 2.93
CA ALA A 242 1.82 -8.12 3.79
C ALA A 242 2.34 -7.14 4.84
N LEU A 243 3.55 -7.38 5.37
CA LEU A 243 4.23 -6.47 6.28
C LEU A 243 4.64 -5.18 5.57
N LEU A 244 5.21 -5.27 4.37
CA LEU A 244 5.57 -4.09 3.57
C LEU A 244 4.35 -3.23 3.23
N LYS A 245 3.24 -3.86 2.78
CA LYS A 245 1.97 -3.16 2.50
C LYS A 245 1.34 -2.51 3.72
N ALA A 246 1.60 -3.04 4.91
CA ALA A 246 1.05 -2.49 6.15
C ALA A 246 1.81 -1.24 6.61
N GLU A 247 2.97 -0.94 5.99
CA GLU A 247 3.83 0.21 6.27
C GLU A 247 4.14 0.37 7.77
N GLN A 248 4.20 -0.75 8.48
CA GLN A 248 4.42 -0.77 9.92
C GLN A 248 5.90 -0.50 10.24
N PRO A 249 6.22 0.32 11.26
CA PRO A 249 7.60 0.54 11.67
C PRO A 249 8.26 -0.77 12.12
N VAL A 250 9.27 -1.23 11.36
CA VAL A 250 10.02 -2.44 11.70
C VAL A 250 11.36 -2.13 12.39
N ILE A 251 11.94 -0.95 12.11
CA ILE A 251 13.18 -0.45 12.71
C ILE A 251 12.84 0.62 13.74
N PHE A 252 13.48 0.56 14.90
CA PHE A 252 13.33 1.61 15.92
C PHE A 252 14.13 2.86 15.54
N PRO A 253 13.55 4.06 15.63
CA PRO A 253 14.31 5.30 15.50
C PRO A 253 15.45 5.40 16.52
N ASP A 254 16.55 6.05 16.15
CA ASP A 254 17.74 6.18 17.01
C ASP A 254 17.45 6.78 18.39
N GLN A 255 16.56 7.77 18.44
CA GLN A 255 16.11 8.38 19.70
C GLN A 255 15.43 7.37 20.64
N CYS A 256 14.67 6.41 20.11
CA CYS A 256 14.04 5.35 20.90
C CYS A 256 15.09 4.39 21.46
N LEU A 257 16.08 4.04 20.64
CA LEU A 257 17.19 3.18 21.05
C LEU A 257 18.08 3.86 22.10
N GLN A 258 18.32 5.16 21.97
CA GLN A 258 19.07 5.94 22.95
C GLN A 258 18.32 6.00 24.28
N GLN A 259 17.03 6.34 24.26
CA GLN A 259 16.20 6.35 25.46
C GLN A 259 16.18 4.97 26.13
N ALA A 260 16.03 3.89 25.35
CA ALA A 260 16.02 2.53 25.90
C ALA A 260 17.34 2.14 26.58
N LYS A 261 18.48 2.70 26.16
CA LYS A 261 19.80 2.48 26.81
C LYS A 261 19.93 3.24 28.13
N GLU A 262 19.23 4.36 28.28
CA GLU A 262 19.25 5.20 29.48
C GLU A 262 18.37 4.63 30.60
N ILE A 263 17.34 3.85 30.25
CA ILE A 263 16.46 3.18 31.22
C ILE A 263 17.23 2.05 31.92
N ARG A 264 17.48 2.22 33.23
CA ARG A 264 18.08 1.20 34.08
C ARG A 264 17.05 0.45 34.92
N GLU A 265 17.45 -0.72 35.41
CA GLU A 265 16.71 -1.48 36.40
C GLU A 265 16.62 -0.68 37.73
N PRO A 266 15.42 -0.44 38.28
CA PRO A 266 15.26 0.27 39.54
C PRO A 266 15.49 -0.66 40.73
N SER A 267 16.01 -0.14 41.84
CA SER A 267 16.09 -0.88 43.10
C SER A 267 14.71 -0.97 43.77
N ALA A 268 14.54 -1.89 44.72
CA ALA A 268 13.28 -1.99 45.46
C ALA A 268 13.03 -0.73 46.30
N GLU A 269 14.07 -0.14 46.88
CA GLU A 269 13.99 1.11 47.66
C GLU A 269 13.52 2.28 46.80
N GLU A 270 14.03 2.38 45.57
CA GLU A 270 13.60 3.42 44.61
C GLU A 270 12.13 3.27 44.22
N LEU A 271 11.68 2.04 43.99
CA LEU A 271 10.28 1.78 43.68
C LEU A 271 9.37 2.10 44.88
N LEU A 272 9.79 1.71 46.09
CA LEU A 272 9.03 1.91 47.33
C LEU A 272 9.12 3.34 47.88
N ALA A 273 9.95 4.20 47.28
CA ALA A 273 9.94 5.63 47.59
C ALA A 273 8.62 6.31 47.18
N ASP A 274 7.86 5.74 46.23
CA ASP A 274 6.48 6.15 45.96
C ASP A 274 5.53 5.49 46.99
N PRO A 275 4.96 6.25 47.96
CA PRO A 275 4.10 5.69 48.99
C PRO A 275 2.78 5.12 48.44
N LYS A 276 2.45 5.38 47.17
CA LYS A 276 1.29 4.78 46.50
C LYS A 276 1.54 3.33 46.08
N ARG A 277 2.80 2.87 46.06
CA ARG A 277 3.12 1.48 45.75
C ARG A 277 3.02 0.61 47.01
N LYS A 278 2.28 -0.49 46.90
CA LYS A 278 2.27 -1.53 47.93
C LYS A 278 3.45 -2.48 47.75
N ASP A 279 4.16 -2.78 48.83
CA ASP A 279 5.16 -3.85 48.84
C ASP A 279 4.46 -5.21 48.91
N LEU A 280 4.55 -5.98 47.83
CA LEU A 280 3.97 -7.31 47.70
C LEU A 280 5.05 -8.38 47.49
N ARG A 281 6.34 -8.06 47.69
CA ARG A 281 7.47 -8.97 47.45
C ARG A 281 7.50 -10.20 48.37
N ALA A 282 6.75 -10.15 49.47
CA ALA A 282 6.61 -11.26 50.42
C ALA A 282 5.62 -12.33 49.95
N LEU A 283 4.76 -12.02 48.98
CA LEU A 283 3.82 -12.99 48.41
C LEU A 283 4.56 -14.02 47.53
N ASP A 284 4.02 -15.23 47.46
CA ASP A 284 4.53 -16.27 46.58
C ASP A 284 4.01 -16.07 45.15
N VAL A 285 4.60 -15.08 44.48
CA VAL A 285 4.24 -14.69 43.11
C VAL A 285 4.97 -15.56 42.10
N PHE A 286 4.27 -16.04 41.08
CA PHE A 286 4.84 -16.83 40.00
C PHE A 286 4.30 -16.44 38.61
N THR A 287 5.02 -16.79 37.56
CA THR A 287 4.61 -16.60 36.15
C THR A 287 4.34 -17.97 35.52
N ILE A 288 3.44 -18.04 34.53
CA ILE A 288 3.09 -19.27 33.80
C ILE A 288 3.01 -18.97 32.31
N ASP A 289 4.01 -19.44 31.56
CA ASP A 289 4.20 -19.02 30.16
C ASP A 289 4.62 -20.17 29.24
N ALA A 290 4.78 -19.87 27.95
CA ALA A 290 5.46 -20.78 27.05
C ALA A 290 6.96 -20.82 27.39
N ALA A 291 7.62 -21.97 27.20
CA ALA A 291 9.06 -22.10 27.49
C ALA A 291 9.95 -21.14 26.67
N SER A 292 9.44 -20.66 25.53
CA SER A 292 10.10 -19.69 24.66
C SER A 292 9.89 -18.23 25.08
N THR A 293 8.95 -17.94 26.00
CA THR A 293 8.65 -16.58 26.46
C THR A 293 9.87 -15.94 27.15
N ARG A 294 10.03 -14.62 26.96
CA ARG A 294 11.11 -13.82 27.56
C ARG A 294 10.59 -12.50 28.16
N ASP A 295 9.47 -12.03 27.65
CA ASP A 295 8.65 -10.89 28.03
C ASP A 295 7.49 -11.35 28.92
N TYR A 296 7.77 -11.55 30.21
CA TYR A 296 6.76 -11.97 31.19
C TYR A 296 5.93 -10.75 31.62
N ASP A 297 4.74 -10.60 31.03
CA ASP A 297 3.87 -9.43 31.27
C ASP A 297 2.97 -9.58 32.50
N ASP A 298 2.61 -10.80 32.86
CA ASP A 298 1.72 -11.11 33.97
C ASP A 298 2.31 -12.13 34.95
N ALA A 299 1.93 -11.98 36.22
CA ALA A 299 2.25 -12.91 37.28
C ALA A 299 1.04 -13.10 38.21
N LEU A 300 1.00 -14.24 38.89
CA LEU A 300 -0.13 -14.71 39.68
C LEU A 300 0.29 -15.00 41.11
N HIS A 301 -0.64 -14.84 42.04
CA HIS A 301 -0.59 -15.50 43.34
C HIS A 301 -2.00 -15.86 43.81
N VAL A 302 -2.09 -16.79 44.76
CA VAL A 302 -3.33 -17.08 45.47
C VAL A 302 -3.06 -17.30 46.96
N GLU A 303 -3.99 -16.84 47.81
CA GLU A 303 -4.00 -17.11 49.24
C GLU A 303 -5.38 -17.65 49.64
N ASP A 304 -5.42 -18.83 50.28
CA ASP A 304 -6.62 -19.30 50.98
C ASP A 304 -6.68 -18.63 52.36
N ARG A 305 -7.74 -17.86 52.61
CA ARG A 305 -7.97 -17.12 53.86
C ARG A 305 -9.21 -17.63 54.59
N GLY A 306 -9.56 -18.91 54.44
CA GLY A 306 -10.77 -19.49 55.02
C GLY A 306 -11.96 -19.28 54.11
N ASP A 307 -12.97 -18.51 54.49
CA ASP A 307 -14.16 -18.31 53.63
C ASP A 307 -13.88 -17.45 52.38
N ILE A 308 -12.72 -16.79 52.36
CA ILE A 308 -12.29 -15.90 51.29
C ILE A 308 -11.04 -16.48 50.63
N ILE A 309 -11.03 -16.51 49.31
CA ILE A 309 -9.82 -16.78 48.53
C ILE A 309 -9.36 -15.47 47.90
N ARG A 310 -8.10 -15.08 48.12
CA ARG A 310 -7.52 -13.92 47.45
C ARG A 310 -6.71 -14.37 46.25
N VAL A 311 -7.10 -13.91 45.06
CA VAL A 311 -6.31 -14.06 43.84
C VAL A 311 -5.65 -12.72 43.52
N GLY A 312 -4.36 -12.74 43.21
CA GLY A 312 -3.66 -11.59 42.64
C GLY A 312 -3.25 -11.84 41.22
N VAL A 313 -3.55 -10.86 40.36
CA VAL A 313 -3.00 -10.75 39.00
C VAL A 313 -2.13 -9.51 38.96
N HIS A 314 -0.86 -9.67 38.62
CA HIS A 314 0.15 -8.61 38.65
C HIS A 314 0.66 -8.36 37.24
N ILE A 315 0.32 -7.20 36.67
CA ILE A 315 0.73 -6.83 35.31
C ILE A 315 1.96 -5.92 35.38
N ALA A 316 2.95 -6.14 34.52
CA ALA A 316 4.11 -5.27 34.38
C ALA A 316 3.71 -3.79 34.24
N ASP A 317 4.27 -2.91 35.07
CA ASP A 317 3.97 -1.48 35.04
C ASP A 317 4.83 -0.78 33.97
N VAL A 318 4.55 -1.07 32.69
CA VAL A 318 5.27 -0.47 31.55
C VAL A 318 5.21 1.07 31.59
N GLY A 319 4.10 1.64 32.07
CA GLY A 319 3.90 3.07 32.25
C GLY A 319 4.80 3.72 33.31
N TYR A 320 5.52 2.93 34.12
CA TYR A 320 6.61 3.44 34.96
C TYR A 320 7.82 3.87 34.13
N PHE A 321 8.17 3.07 33.12
CA PHE A 321 9.38 3.23 32.29
C PHE A 321 9.16 4.16 31.09
N ILE A 322 7.94 4.18 30.55
CA ILE A 322 7.59 4.92 29.33
C ILE A 322 6.49 5.92 29.65
N ARG A 323 6.78 7.22 29.52
CA ARG A 323 5.86 8.31 29.86
C ARG A 323 5.24 8.93 28.61
N PRO A 324 3.99 9.43 28.68
CA PRO A 324 3.38 10.15 27.57
C PRO A 324 4.27 11.31 27.09
N GLY A 325 4.54 11.34 25.79
CA GLY A 325 5.40 12.34 25.14
C GLY A 325 6.84 11.88 24.89
N ASP A 326 7.29 10.80 25.52
CA ASP A 326 8.61 10.22 25.27
C ASP A 326 8.74 9.66 23.83
N PRO A 327 9.95 9.62 23.23
CA PRO A 327 10.18 8.95 21.97
C PRO A 327 9.64 7.51 21.94
N LEU A 328 9.91 6.71 22.98
CA LEU A 328 9.39 5.35 23.12
C LEU A 328 7.86 5.31 23.20
N PHE A 329 7.21 6.32 23.79
CA PHE A 329 5.76 6.38 23.85
C PHE A 329 5.16 6.62 22.46
N VAL A 330 5.70 7.58 21.71
CA VAL A 330 5.25 7.88 20.34
C VAL A 330 5.41 6.65 19.45
N GLU A 331 6.57 6.02 19.50
CA GLU A 331 6.87 4.81 18.71
C GLU A 331 5.97 3.62 19.11
N SER A 332 5.78 3.36 20.41
CA SER A 332 4.91 2.26 20.86
C SER A 332 3.46 2.44 20.44
N ARG A 333 2.99 3.70 20.39
CA ARG A 333 1.65 4.04 19.89
C ARG A 333 1.53 3.80 18.38
N GLU A 334 2.58 4.14 17.61
CA GLU A 334 2.61 3.93 16.16
C GLU A 334 2.60 2.43 15.82
N ARG A 335 3.41 1.63 16.53
CA ARG A 335 3.43 0.18 16.37
C ARG A 335 2.16 -0.51 16.85
N ALA A 336 1.51 0.05 17.88
CA ALA A 336 0.30 -0.42 18.57
C ALA A 336 0.34 -1.82 19.21
N THR A 337 1.03 -2.80 18.61
CA THR A 337 1.18 -4.17 19.08
C THR A 337 2.50 -4.77 18.58
N SER A 338 3.00 -5.78 19.27
CA SER A 338 4.06 -6.63 18.72
C SER A 338 3.48 -7.52 17.61
N LEU A 339 4.26 -7.74 16.54
CA LEU A 339 3.91 -8.66 15.44
C LEU A 339 4.73 -9.95 15.59
N TYR A 340 4.05 -11.09 15.61
CA TYR A 340 4.68 -12.41 15.76
C TYR A 340 4.54 -13.20 14.46
N PHE A 341 5.67 -13.58 13.87
CA PHE A 341 5.80 -14.38 12.65
C PHE A 341 6.46 -15.73 12.97
N PRO A 342 6.29 -16.75 12.12
CA PRO A 342 7.03 -18.02 12.26
C PRO A 342 8.56 -17.84 12.30
N GLU A 343 9.10 -16.86 11.58
CA GLU A 343 10.53 -16.60 11.43
C GLU A 343 11.10 -15.68 12.53
N GLY A 344 10.24 -15.01 13.30
CA GLY A 344 10.67 -14.01 14.27
C GLY A 344 9.54 -13.10 14.74
N HIS A 345 9.88 -11.98 15.37
CA HIS A 345 8.89 -11.01 15.84
C HIS A 345 9.42 -9.59 15.67
N ILE A 346 8.49 -8.66 15.50
CA ILE A 346 8.73 -7.23 15.48
C ILE A 346 8.12 -6.69 16.78
N PRO A 347 8.94 -6.38 17.79
CA PRO A 347 8.41 -6.01 19.10
C PRO A 347 7.88 -4.58 19.09
N MET A 348 6.85 -4.32 19.91
CA MET A 348 6.32 -2.99 20.17
C MET A 348 7.34 -2.09 20.89
N LEU A 349 8.18 -2.69 21.73
CA LEU A 349 9.22 -2.01 22.50
C LEU A 349 10.59 -2.64 22.23
N PRO A 350 11.70 -1.90 22.35
CA PRO A 350 13.03 -2.49 22.25
C PRO A 350 13.20 -3.68 23.21
N THR A 351 13.87 -4.73 22.76
CA THR A 351 14.01 -5.99 23.52
C THR A 351 14.72 -5.81 24.86
N SER A 352 15.61 -4.82 24.98
CA SER A 352 16.23 -4.43 26.26
C SER A 352 15.21 -4.02 27.32
N LEU A 353 14.05 -3.52 26.91
CA LEU A 353 12.95 -3.14 27.79
C LEU A 353 11.96 -4.28 27.97
N SER A 354 11.37 -4.76 26.87
CA SER A 354 10.29 -5.76 26.90
C SER A 354 10.74 -7.09 27.54
N GLN A 355 11.94 -7.58 27.21
CA GLN A 355 12.50 -8.80 27.78
C GLN A 355 13.41 -8.55 29.00
N GLY A 356 13.58 -7.28 29.39
CA GLY A 356 14.49 -6.84 30.44
C GLY A 356 13.77 -6.21 31.63
N VAL A 357 13.79 -4.88 31.70
CA VAL A 357 13.31 -4.13 32.88
C VAL A 357 11.78 -4.16 33.04
N CYS A 358 11.02 -4.31 31.95
CA CYS A 358 9.56 -4.44 32.01
C CYS A 358 9.15 -5.87 32.37
N SER A 359 9.91 -6.86 31.92
CA SER A 359 9.63 -8.29 32.15
C SER A 359 9.66 -8.64 33.63
N LEU A 360 8.67 -9.39 34.10
CA LEU A 360 8.54 -9.88 35.48
C LEU A 360 9.51 -11.05 35.76
N LEU A 361 10.81 -10.76 35.66
CA LEU A 361 11.88 -11.74 35.85
C LEU A 361 11.95 -12.26 37.29
N LYS A 362 12.28 -13.54 37.43
CA LYS A 362 12.47 -14.20 38.72
C LYS A 362 13.51 -13.49 39.58
N ASP A 363 13.23 -13.39 40.87
CA ASP A 363 14.07 -12.83 41.92
C ASP A 363 14.46 -11.35 41.73
N ARG A 364 13.77 -10.64 40.84
CA ARG A 364 13.95 -9.20 40.62
C ARG A 364 12.76 -8.41 41.14
N PRO A 365 12.97 -7.29 41.87
CA PRO A 365 11.89 -6.39 42.22
C PRO A 365 11.37 -5.70 40.95
N ARG A 366 10.06 -5.71 40.74
CA ARG A 366 9.42 -5.13 39.56
C ARG A 366 8.23 -4.25 39.94
N PRO A 367 8.08 -3.07 39.33
CA PRO A 367 6.85 -2.30 39.46
C PRO A 367 5.74 -3.03 38.71
N ALA A 368 4.58 -3.16 39.34
CA ALA A 368 3.42 -3.80 38.75
C ALA A 368 2.13 -3.03 39.04
N MET A 369 1.14 -3.21 38.16
CA MET A 369 -0.26 -2.92 38.44
C MET A 369 -0.92 -4.22 38.92
N SER A 370 -1.29 -4.25 40.20
CA SER A 370 -1.85 -5.44 40.85
C SER A 370 -3.36 -5.35 41.00
N PHE A 371 -4.04 -6.39 40.51
CA PHE A 371 -5.46 -6.66 40.72
C PHE A 371 -5.58 -7.67 41.86
N LEU A 372 -5.99 -7.20 43.04
CA LEU A 372 -6.22 -8.06 44.20
C LEU A 372 -7.73 -8.32 44.32
N ILE A 373 -8.13 -9.56 44.10
CA ILE A 373 -9.53 -9.96 43.95
C ILE A 373 -9.86 -10.98 45.05
N ASN A 374 -10.83 -10.64 45.90
CA ASN A 374 -11.33 -11.54 46.92
C ASN A 374 -12.56 -12.26 46.37
N LEU A 375 -12.48 -13.59 46.35
CA LEU A 375 -13.52 -14.49 45.87
C LEU A 375 -14.11 -15.27 47.05
N ASP A 376 -15.37 -15.67 46.94
CA ASP A 376 -15.93 -16.73 47.79
C ASP A 376 -15.50 -18.12 47.29
N ARG A 377 -16.00 -19.18 47.96
CA ARG A 377 -15.69 -20.57 47.60
C ARG A 377 -16.31 -21.03 46.28
N ASP A 378 -17.25 -20.28 45.72
CA ASP A 378 -17.90 -20.51 44.43
C ASP A 378 -17.29 -19.66 43.31
N ALA A 379 -16.18 -18.97 43.59
CA ALA A 379 -15.49 -18.03 42.71
C ALA A 379 -16.28 -16.76 42.35
N ASN A 380 -17.30 -16.38 43.13
CA ASN A 380 -17.96 -15.09 42.97
C ASN A 380 -17.08 -13.96 43.54
N ILE A 381 -17.03 -12.83 42.84
CA ILE A 381 -16.28 -11.65 43.30
C ILE A 381 -16.98 -11.02 44.50
N LEU A 382 -16.30 -11.04 45.67
CA LEU A 382 -16.75 -10.34 46.88
C LEU A 382 -16.35 -8.87 46.84
N ASN A 383 -15.10 -8.59 46.47
CA ASN A 383 -14.57 -7.26 46.21
C ASN A 383 -13.23 -7.35 45.46
N SER A 384 -12.80 -6.24 44.87
CA SER A 384 -11.52 -6.14 44.18
C SER A 384 -10.86 -4.78 44.43
N SER A 385 -9.55 -4.73 44.25
CA SER A 385 -8.79 -3.47 44.28
C SER A 385 -7.68 -3.50 43.25
N ILE A 386 -7.46 -2.36 42.59
CA ILE A 386 -6.37 -2.13 41.65
C ILE A 386 -5.36 -1.20 42.32
N VAL A 387 -4.11 -1.64 42.44
CA VAL A 387 -3.06 -0.91 43.15
C VAL A 387 -1.76 -0.94 42.39
N ARG A 388 -1.00 0.15 42.43
CA ARG A 388 0.41 0.10 42.07
C ARG A 388 1.15 -0.68 43.15
N SER A 389 2.12 -1.49 42.75
CA SER A 389 2.85 -2.36 43.66
C SER A 389 4.30 -2.56 43.24
N VAL A 390 5.06 -3.16 44.14
CA VAL A 390 6.35 -3.79 43.87
C VAL A 390 6.21 -5.28 44.18
N ILE A 391 6.46 -6.13 43.19
CA ILE A 391 6.44 -7.59 43.33
C ILE A 391 7.83 -8.17 43.11
N GLN A 392 8.01 -9.43 43.50
CA GLN A 392 9.19 -10.22 43.16
C GLN A 392 8.75 -11.65 42.86
N VAL A 393 8.87 -12.05 41.60
CA VAL A 393 8.53 -13.39 41.13
C VAL A 393 9.47 -14.41 41.77
N LYS A 394 8.92 -15.42 42.45
CA LYS A 394 9.66 -16.51 43.11
C LYS A 394 9.88 -17.69 42.19
N ARG A 395 8.94 -17.93 41.26
CA ARG A 395 8.95 -19.07 40.34
C ARG A 395 8.53 -18.64 38.94
N GLN A 396 9.23 -19.17 37.94
CA GLN A 396 8.85 -19.05 36.53
C GLN A 396 8.53 -20.45 36.07
N LEU A 397 7.27 -20.69 35.71
CA LEU A 397 6.76 -22.00 35.35
C LEU A 397 6.35 -21.97 33.88
N SER A 398 6.53 -23.09 33.20
CA SER A 398 5.96 -23.30 31.88
C SER A 398 4.54 -23.88 31.99
N TYR A 399 3.71 -23.66 30.98
CA TYR A 399 2.40 -24.31 30.87
C TYR A 399 2.50 -25.83 31.07
N ARG A 400 3.54 -26.44 30.51
CA ARG A 400 3.77 -27.89 30.61
C ARG A 400 4.06 -28.32 32.05
N GLU A 401 4.92 -27.59 32.77
CA GLU A 401 5.22 -27.92 34.17
C GLU A 401 3.97 -27.81 35.03
N VAL A 402 3.15 -26.79 34.81
CA VAL A 402 1.89 -26.62 35.54
C VAL A 402 0.90 -27.72 35.19
N ASP A 403 0.76 -28.10 33.91
CA ASP A 403 -0.08 -29.23 33.51
C ASP A 403 0.39 -30.54 34.19
N GLU A 404 1.70 -30.81 34.21
CA GLU A 404 2.28 -31.99 34.89
C GLU A 404 2.08 -31.97 36.42
N ILE A 405 2.06 -30.79 37.04
CA ILE A 405 1.73 -30.61 38.46
C ILE A 405 0.24 -30.89 38.69
N LEU A 406 -0.64 -30.30 37.88
CA LEU A 406 -2.09 -30.45 38.04
C LEU A 406 -2.59 -31.88 37.79
N GLU A 407 -1.85 -32.68 37.02
CA GLU A 407 -2.08 -34.12 36.85
C GLU A 407 -1.70 -34.94 38.09
N LYS A 408 -0.75 -34.47 38.90
CA LYS A 408 -0.21 -35.16 40.08
C LYS A 408 -0.84 -34.58 41.34
N ASP A 409 -1.87 -35.24 41.86
CA ASP A 409 -2.45 -34.89 43.18
C ASP A 409 -1.63 -35.53 44.31
N ASP A 410 -0.39 -35.08 44.48
CA ASP A 410 0.56 -35.63 45.48
C ASP A 410 0.65 -34.79 46.78
N GLY A 411 -0.24 -33.80 46.92
CA GLY A 411 -0.33 -32.93 48.08
C GLY A 411 0.62 -31.71 48.03
N ARG A 412 1.44 -31.55 47.00
CA ARG A 412 2.30 -30.37 46.80
C ARG A 412 1.58 -29.29 45.99
N GLU A 413 2.17 -28.10 45.92
CA GLU A 413 1.73 -27.04 44.98
C GLU A 413 0.23 -26.69 45.13
N GLN A 414 -0.27 -26.67 46.36
CA GLN A 414 -1.69 -26.51 46.70
C GLN A 414 -2.29 -25.22 46.13
N GLU A 415 -1.48 -24.19 45.99
CA GLU A 415 -1.80 -22.93 45.32
C GLU A 415 -2.21 -23.12 43.86
N LEU A 416 -1.53 -23.99 43.10
CA LEU A 416 -1.87 -24.27 41.70
C LEU A 416 -3.15 -25.11 41.61
N HIS A 417 -3.33 -26.09 42.50
CA HIS A 417 -4.57 -26.86 42.58
C HIS A 417 -5.78 -25.99 42.97
N LEU A 418 -5.58 -25.03 43.88
CA LEU A 418 -6.60 -24.04 44.25
C LEU A 418 -6.96 -23.14 43.07
N LEU A 419 -5.98 -22.58 42.36
CA LEU A 419 -6.22 -21.80 41.14
C LEU A 419 -6.93 -22.62 40.06
N ASN A 420 -6.58 -23.91 39.90
CA ASN A 420 -7.25 -24.78 38.94
C ASN A 420 -8.74 -25.01 39.29
N ARG A 421 -9.09 -25.10 40.58
CA ARG A 421 -10.48 -25.16 41.03
C ARG A 421 -11.23 -23.86 40.70
N ILE A 422 -10.63 -22.72 41.02
CA ILE A 422 -11.19 -21.38 40.72
C ILE A 422 -11.40 -21.23 39.22
N ARG A 423 -10.41 -21.60 38.39
CA ARG A 423 -10.51 -21.61 36.92
C ARG A 423 -11.73 -22.39 36.44
N GLN A 424 -11.97 -23.59 36.97
CA GLN A 424 -13.11 -24.41 36.57
C GLN A 424 -14.45 -23.71 36.87
N GLN A 425 -14.56 -23.07 38.04
CA GLN A 425 -15.75 -22.32 38.44
C GLN A 425 -15.95 -21.08 37.55
N LEU A 426 -14.90 -20.29 37.33
CA LEU A 426 -14.94 -19.11 36.46
C LEU A 426 -15.34 -19.48 35.02
N LEU A 427 -14.74 -20.53 34.46
CA LEU A 427 -15.07 -21.01 33.12
C LEU A 427 -16.54 -21.43 33.01
N GLN A 428 -17.03 -22.18 34.02
CA GLN A 428 -18.42 -22.63 34.05
C GLN A 428 -19.38 -21.43 34.12
N GLN A 429 -19.16 -20.48 35.04
CA GLN A 429 -19.94 -19.26 35.14
C GLN A 429 -19.94 -18.47 33.82
N ARG A 430 -18.78 -18.36 33.15
CA ARG A 430 -18.65 -17.63 31.89
C ARG A 430 -19.45 -18.28 30.77
N VAL A 431 -19.47 -19.62 30.70
CA VAL A 431 -20.29 -20.38 29.74
C VAL A 431 -21.78 -20.27 30.07
N ASP A 432 -22.16 -20.32 31.34
CA ASP A 432 -23.55 -20.13 31.79
C ASP A 432 -24.05 -18.72 31.46
N ASN A 433 -23.17 -17.72 31.55
CA ASN A 433 -23.40 -16.34 31.09
C ASN A 433 -23.30 -16.18 29.56
N GLY A 434 -23.23 -17.28 28.81
CA GLY A 434 -23.38 -17.28 27.37
C GLY A 434 -22.08 -17.12 26.58
N ALA A 435 -20.90 -17.27 27.18
CA ALA A 435 -19.66 -17.28 26.41
C ALA A 435 -19.60 -18.42 25.38
N LEU A 436 -18.85 -18.17 24.30
CA LEU A 436 -18.57 -19.15 23.26
C LEU A 436 -17.12 -19.62 23.41
N LEU A 437 -16.94 -20.93 23.57
CA LEU A 437 -15.62 -21.55 23.58
C LEU A 437 -15.25 -21.97 22.15
N LEU A 438 -14.21 -21.36 21.62
CA LEU A 438 -13.75 -21.54 20.23
C LEU A 438 -12.34 -22.14 20.19
N SER A 439 -12.10 -23.16 21.02
CA SER A 439 -10.82 -23.83 21.15
C SER A 439 -10.48 -24.62 19.87
N LEU A 440 -9.70 -24.02 18.99
CA LEU A 440 -9.05 -24.70 17.87
C LEU A 440 -7.57 -24.85 18.21
N PRO A 441 -6.95 -26.00 17.89
CA PRO A 441 -5.51 -26.15 18.08
C PRO A 441 -4.72 -25.04 17.39
N ASP A 442 -3.72 -24.50 18.08
CA ASP A 442 -2.78 -23.55 17.48
C ASP A 442 -1.91 -24.28 16.46
N VAL A 443 -1.69 -23.64 15.31
CA VAL A 443 -0.72 -24.11 14.32
C VAL A 443 0.62 -23.46 14.64
N ASN A 444 1.52 -24.23 15.24
CA ASN A 444 2.89 -23.78 15.54
C ASN A 444 3.82 -24.15 14.40
N VAL A 445 4.48 -23.14 13.83
CA VAL A 445 5.43 -23.27 12.73
C VAL A 445 6.82 -22.92 13.27
N ASP A 446 7.70 -23.91 13.38
CA ASP A 446 9.11 -23.76 13.76
C ASP A 446 9.95 -23.67 12.48
N VAL A 447 10.45 -22.48 12.17
CA VAL A 447 11.29 -22.20 11.01
C VAL A 447 12.74 -22.08 11.48
N ARG A 448 13.54 -23.14 11.26
CA ARG A 448 14.98 -23.10 11.59
C ARG A 448 15.82 -22.57 10.45
N ASN A 449 15.45 -22.96 9.23
CA ASN A 449 15.95 -22.45 7.97
C ASN A 449 14.93 -22.81 6.87
N ARG A 450 15.17 -22.32 5.65
CA ARG A 450 14.26 -22.51 4.51
C ARG A 450 13.95 -23.98 4.20
N ASP A 451 14.88 -24.89 4.44
CA ASP A 451 14.72 -26.32 4.18
C ASP A 451 14.25 -27.12 5.41
N ASN A 452 14.04 -26.45 6.55
CA ASN A 452 13.71 -27.07 7.83
C ASN A 452 12.57 -26.33 8.52
N ILE A 453 11.38 -26.52 7.96
CA ILE A 453 10.11 -26.02 8.50
C ILE A 453 9.39 -27.18 9.16
N ARG A 454 8.99 -27.01 10.43
CA ARG A 454 8.21 -28.00 11.17
C ARG A 454 6.88 -27.41 11.58
N VAL A 455 5.79 -28.07 11.20
CA VAL A 455 4.43 -27.69 11.62
C VAL A 455 3.92 -28.65 12.67
N ARG A 456 3.39 -28.11 13.76
CA ARG A 456 2.80 -28.89 14.86
C ARG A 456 1.48 -28.25 15.30
N LEU A 457 0.52 -29.08 15.66
CA LEU A 457 -0.69 -28.63 16.33
C LEU A 457 -0.48 -28.69 17.84
N SER A 458 -0.82 -27.61 18.54
CA SER A 458 -0.79 -27.60 20.01
C SER A 458 -2.18 -27.36 20.59
N PRO A 459 -2.55 -28.10 21.65
CA PRO A 459 -3.80 -27.87 22.35
C PRO A 459 -3.80 -26.49 23.01
N VAL A 460 -4.95 -25.82 22.97
CA VAL A 460 -5.13 -24.46 23.52
C VAL A 460 -5.94 -24.46 24.82
N ASP A 461 -6.60 -25.58 25.10
CA ASP A 461 -7.52 -25.81 26.21
C ASP A 461 -6.90 -26.64 27.35
N THR A 462 -5.57 -26.67 27.45
CA THR A 462 -4.91 -27.34 28.58
C THR A 462 -5.25 -26.65 29.90
N PRO A 463 -5.24 -27.37 31.04
CA PRO A 463 -5.51 -26.80 32.35
C PRO A 463 -4.71 -25.53 32.65
N ALA A 464 -3.41 -25.52 32.41
CA ALA A 464 -2.52 -24.39 32.66
C ALA A 464 -2.84 -23.18 31.77
N ARG A 465 -3.05 -23.40 30.45
CA ARG A 465 -3.43 -22.32 29.52
C ARG A 465 -4.77 -21.70 29.89
N THR A 466 -5.73 -22.55 30.24
CA THR A 466 -7.06 -22.10 30.65
C THR A 466 -7.03 -21.41 32.02
N LEU A 467 -6.10 -21.79 32.91
CA LEU A 467 -5.92 -21.15 34.21
C LEU A 467 -5.50 -19.70 34.03
N VAL A 468 -4.43 -19.46 33.27
CA VAL A 468 -3.96 -18.10 32.98
C VAL A 468 -5.05 -17.32 32.27
N SER A 469 -5.70 -17.89 31.25
CA SER A 469 -6.70 -17.15 30.46
C SER A 469 -7.93 -16.73 31.27
N GLU A 470 -8.50 -17.58 32.12
CA GLU A 470 -9.66 -17.21 32.95
C GLU A 470 -9.30 -16.17 34.03
N LEU A 471 -8.08 -16.21 34.58
CA LEU A 471 -7.61 -15.19 35.51
C LEU A 471 -7.34 -13.85 34.83
N MET A 472 -6.80 -13.84 33.61
CA MET A 472 -6.66 -12.62 32.81
C MET A 472 -8.02 -12.05 32.41
N ILE A 473 -8.99 -12.88 32.04
CA ILE A 473 -10.38 -12.44 31.78
C ILE A 473 -10.99 -11.81 33.04
N LEU A 474 -10.79 -12.42 34.20
CA LEU A 474 -11.24 -11.89 35.49
C LEU A 474 -10.62 -10.52 35.79
N ALA A 475 -9.30 -10.37 35.64
CA ALA A 475 -8.61 -9.10 35.84
C ALA A 475 -9.07 -8.01 34.85
N ASN A 476 -9.23 -8.36 33.57
CA ASN A 476 -9.76 -7.45 32.54
C ASN A 476 -11.20 -7.01 32.86
N GLY A 477 -12.04 -7.91 33.36
CA GLY A 477 -13.40 -7.58 33.82
C GLY A 477 -13.40 -6.60 35.00
N VAL A 478 -12.49 -6.80 35.96
CA VAL A 478 -12.28 -5.86 37.09
C VAL A 478 -11.79 -4.50 36.59
N ALA A 479 -10.82 -4.47 35.66
CA ALA A 479 -10.32 -3.22 35.07
C ALA A 479 -11.42 -2.43 34.36
N ALA A 480 -12.21 -3.10 33.51
CA ALA A 480 -13.31 -2.50 32.79
C ALA A 480 -14.39 -1.95 33.75
N SER A 481 -14.74 -2.73 34.79
CA SER A 481 -15.71 -2.32 35.81
C SER A 481 -15.22 -1.13 36.62
N TYR A 482 -13.92 -1.10 36.95
CA TYR A 482 -13.30 0.03 37.65
C TYR A 482 -13.39 1.31 36.80
N LEU A 483 -12.94 1.27 35.54
CA LEU A 483 -12.98 2.43 34.65
C LEU A 483 -14.41 2.92 34.41
N ALA A 484 -15.35 2.00 34.17
CA ALA A 484 -16.77 2.33 34.00
C ALA A 484 -17.37 2.97 35.25
N GLY A 485 -17.08 2.42 36.44
CA GLY A 485 -17.57 2.96 37.71
C GLY A 485 -16.96 4.31 38.10
N GLN A 486 -15.78 4.65 37.57
CA GLN A 486 -15.15 5.97 37.73
C GLN A 486 -15.56 6.97 36.64
N GLU A 487 -16.37 6.56 35.65
CA GLU A 487 -16.67 7.35 34.45
C GLU A 487 -15.40 7.87 33.74
N ALA A 488 -14.30 7.11 33.85
CA ALA A 488 -13.01 7.50 33.31
C ALA A 488 -12.92 7.15 31.82
N PRO A 489 -12.34 8.03 30.97
CA PRO A 489 -12.03 7.69 29.59
C PRO A 489 -11.10 6.46 29.53
N GLY A 490 -11.49 5.46 28.76
CA GLY A 490 -10.73 4.21 28.62
C GLY A 490 -11.05 3.49 27.31
N LEU A 491 -10.12 2.66 26.87
CA LEU A 491 -10.30 1.81 25.69
C LEU A 491 -10.94 0.48 26.11
N PHE A 492 -12.18 0.26 25.69
CA PHE A 492 -12.90 -0.99 25.95
C PHE A 492 -12.77 -1.95 24.77
N ARG A 493 -12.51 -3.23 25.06
CA ARG A 493 -12.55 -4.29 24.05
C ARG A 493 -13.98 -4.83 23.93
N SER A 494 -14.66 -4.48 22.84
CA SER A 494 -16.03 -4.95 22.57
C SER A 494 -16.09 -5.93 21.39
N GLN A 495 -17.05 -6.85 21.43
CA GLN A 495 -17.40 -7.70 20.30
C GLN A 495 -18.92 -7.77 20.16
N PRO A 496 -19.50 -7.44 18.99
CA PRO A 496 -20.94 -7.57 18.77
C PRO A 496 -21.40 -9.03 18.88
N PRO A 497 -22.68 -9.28 19.21
CA PRO A 497 -23.21 -10.64 19.26
C PRO A 497 -23.04 -11.37 17.92
N PRO A 498 -22.91 -12.71 17.92
CA PRO A 498 -22.89 -13.48 16.69
C PRO A 498 -24.23 -13.34 15.96
N ARG A 499 -24.20 -13.35 14.62
CA ARG A 499 -25.41 -13.36 13.79
C ARG A 499 -26.30 -14.58 14.06
N LYS A 500 -25.68 -15.69 14.46
CA LYS A 500 -26.35 -16.93 14.87
C LYS A 500 -25.48 -17.68 15.87
N ARG A 501 -26.11 -18.20 16.93
CA ARG A 501 -25.48 -19.09 17.90
C ARG A 501 -25.76 -20.54 17.53
N LEU A 502 -24.70 -21.34 17.45
CA LEU A 502 -24.71 -22.78 17.20
C LEU A 502 -24.12 -23.57 18.37
N LEU A 503 -23.23 -22.96 19.16
CA LEU A 503 -22.56 -23.63 20.28
C LEU A 503 -23.28 -23.38 21.61
N SER A 504 -23.24 -24.40 22.47
CA SER A 504 -23.73 -24.36 23.84
C SER A 504 -22.87 -25.24 24.74
N GLY A 505 -22.55 -24.77 25.95
CA GLY A 505 -21.78 -25.55 26.92
C GLY A 505 -20.29 -25.65 26.61
N LEU A 506 -19.61 -26.49 27.39
CA LEU A 506 -18.14 -26.61 27.41
C LEU A 506 -17.55 -27.47 26.28
N LYS A 507 -18.27 -28.50 25.82
CA LYS A 507 -17.77 -29.50 24.88
C LYS A 507 -18.39 -29.27 23.51
N ASN A 508 -17.57 -28.81 22.55
CA ASN A 508 -17.99 -28.55 21.18
C ASN A 508 -17.03 -29.24 20.21
N SER A 509 -17.53 -29.80 19.11
CA SER A 509 -16.66 -30.41 18.10
C SER A 509 -15.91 -29.33 17.31
N MET A 510 -14.73 -29.66 16.76
CA MET A 510 -14.00 -28.73 15.88
C MET A 510 -14.83 -28.28 14.67
N GLN A 511 -15.69 -29.17 14.14
CA GLN A 511 -16.58 -28.84 13.01
C GLN A 511 -17.63 -27.79 13.42
N ASP A 512 -18.21 -27.92 14.62
CA ASP A 512 -19.19 -26.96 15.13
C ASP A 512 -18.53 -25.62 15.42
N ILE A 513 -17.33 -25.62 16.01
CA ILE A 513 -16.54 -24.40 16.23
C ILE A 513 -16.24 -23.70 14.90
N ALA A 514 -15.80 -24.44 13.88
CA ALA A 514 -15.54 -23.89 12.55
C ALA A 514 -16.80 -23.29 11.91
N ARG A 515 -17.97 -23.91 12.11
CA ARG A 515 -19.27 -23.37 11.67
C ARG A 515 -19.64 -22.11 12.44
N GLN A 516 -19.49 -22.10 13.77
CA GLN A 516 -19.77 -20.95 14.62
C GLN A 516 -18.96 -19.72 14.23
N ARG A 517 -17.66 -19.90 13.89
CA ARG A 517 -16.78 -18.80 13.46
C ARG A 517 -17.31 -18.03 12.25
N ARG A 518 -18.05 -18.68 11.34
CA ARG A 518 -18.67 -18.03 10.17
C ARG A 518 -19.83 -17.10 10.53
N PHE A 519 -20.42 -17.28 11.71
CA PHE A 519 -21.51 -16.46 12.22
C PHE A 519 -21.04 -15.40 13.24
N LEU A 520 -19.76 -15.35 13.57
CA LEU A 520 -19.22 -14.24 14.35
C LEU A 520 -19.31 -12.95 13.53
N SER A 521 -19.72 -11.87 14.20
CA SER A 521 -19.70 -10.54 13.61
C SER A 521 -18.24 -10.14 13.40
N ARG A 522 -17.90 -9.70 12.18
CA ARG A 522 -16.66 -8.96 11.93
C ARG A 522 -16.92 -7.57 12.53
N GLY A 523 -16.22 -7.27 13.61
CA GLY A 523 -16.32 -6.00 14.32
C GLY A 523 -16.05 -4.82 13.41
#